data_AF-A0A4D7AZX0-F1
#
_entry.id   AF-A0A4D7AZX0-F1
#
_cell.length_a   1.000
_cell.length_b   1.000
_cell.length_c   1.000
_cell.angle_alpha   90.00
_cell.angle_beta   90.00
_cell.angle_gamma   90.00
#
_symmetry.space_group_name_H-M   'P 1'
#
loop_
_entity.id
_entity.type
_entity.pdbx_description
1 polymer ?
#
loop_
_entity_poly.entity_id
_entity_poly.type
_entity_poly.pdbx_seq_one_letter_code
_entity_poly.pdbx_strand_id
1 'polypeptide(L)'
;MRTAPTRSKWAEFLDLEIDPASDRPLFQQIYLMLRTAIVSNALSPGSRLPSTRQLADRLDVSRTSVLTAYEQLIAEGYIAGQAGSGTYVSHDVPQAMAVATPPAATLRKASRRTLSQAGQRYMAVSTDLTVTEHLAFGTGCCSIDAVTVEGWRRISAQEMRRFNPVNLGYADPTGEYALRNEVAQYLRAARAVQCDPEQIIILSGAQQAIDLSLRTLIDPGDPVWVEDPGYMATRAALIAAGAKLVPVPIDSDGLMVHEGIARAPKARAVFVTPRTSSRPARSWPCRAGST
;
A
#
# COMPACT_ATOMS: atom_id res chain seq x y z
N MET A 1 67.33 -13.17 16.81
CA MET A 1 66.33 -14.06 16.19
C MET A 1 65.15 -13.22 15.74
N ARG A 2 64.94 -13.06 14.43
CA ARG A 2 63.80 -12.32 13.86
C ARG A 2 62.60 -13.26 13.87
N THR A 3 61.59 -12.95 14.68
CA THR A 3 60.32 -13.68 14.75
C THR A 3 59.49 -13.40 13.50
N ALA A 4 59.02 -14.47 12.86
CA ALA A 4 58.19 -14.44 11.65
C ALA A 4 56.84 -13.75 11.90
N PRO A 5 56.27 -13.05 10.91
CA PRO A 5 54.98 -12.41 11.07
C PRO A 5 53.88 -13.47 11.18
N THR A 6 53.07 -13.35 12.23
CA THR A 6 51.84 -14.10 12.46
C THR A 6 50.96 -14.07 11.20
N ARG A 7 50.59 -15.26 10.69
CA ARG A 7 49.62 -15.43 9.60
C ARG A 7 48.36 -14.62 9.93
N SER A 8 47.94 -13.78 9.00
CA SER A 8 46.84 -12.84 9.18
C SER A 8 45.47 -13.53 9.25
N LYS A 9 44.75 -13.33 10.36
CA LYS A 9 43.40 -13.87 10.64
C LYS A 9 42.35 -13.55 9.57
N TRP A 10 42.47 -12.45 8.80
CA TRP A 10 41.47 -12.08 7.79
C TRP A 10 41.42 -13.04 6.58
N ALA A 11 42.46 -13.86 6.37
CA ALA A 11 42.53 -14.81 5.28
C ALA A 11 41.49 -15.93 5.35
N GLU A 12 40.94 -16.21 6.53
CA GLU A 12 39.92 -17.27 6.76
C GLU A 12 38.49 -16.73 6.67
N PHE A 13 38.28 -15.41 6.67
CA PHE A 13 36.94 -14.79 6.74
C PHE A 13 36.43 -14.23 5.40
N LEU A 14 37.27 -14.25 4.36
CA LEU A 14 37.01 -13.57 3.07
C LEU A 14 36.70 -14.54 1.91
N ASP A 15 36.13 -15.71 2.21
CA ASP A 15 35.64 -16.68 1.19
C ASP A 15 34.29 -16.25 0.57
N LEU A 16 34.03 -14.94 0.46
CA LEU A 16 32.88 -14.39 -0.24
C LEU A 16 33.25 -14.25 -1.72
N GLU A 17 32.67 -15.09 -2.56
CA GLU A 17 32.87 -15.06 -4.01
C GLU A 17 32.40 -13.71 -4.58
N ILE A 18 33.33 -12.99 -5.22
CA ILE A 18 33.03 -11.84 -6.06
C ILE A 18 32.61 -12.40 -7.42
N ASP A 19 31.50 -11.92 -7.95
CA ASP A 19 30.97 -12.35 -9.25
C ASP A 19 31.21 -11.24 -10.28
N PRO A 20 32.19 -11.38 -11.20
CA PRO A 20 32.46 -10.41 -12.24
C PRO A 20 31.34 -10.30 -13.28
N ALA A 21 30.44 -11.29 -13.35
CA ALA A 21 29.31 -11.32 -14.29
C ALA A 21 28.02 -10.71 -13.71
N SER A 22 28.04 -10.27 -12.45
CA SER A 22 26.90 -9.61 -11.81
C SER A 22 26.67 -8.20 -12.37
N ASP A 23 25.40 -7.76 -12.42
CA ASP A 23 25.01 -6.38 -12.75
C ASP A 23 25.57 -5.33 -11.77
N ARG A 24 26.16 -5.76 -10.64
CA ARG A 24 26.75 -4.87 -9.64
C ARG A 24 28.24 -4.62 -9.93
N PRO A 25 28.69 -3.34 -9.99
CA PRO A 25 30.11 -3.02 -10.15
C PRO A 25 31.00 -3.67 -9.08
N LEU A 26 32.20 -4.12 -9.49
CA LEU A 26 33.15 -4.83 -8.60
C LEU A 26 33.49 -4.07 -7.31
N PHE A 27 33.66 -2.74 -7.37
CA PHE A 27 33.95 -1.93 -6.18
C PHE A 27 32.80 -2.01 -5.15
N GLN A 28 31.55 -2.08 -5.61
CA GLN A 28 30.38 -2.17 -4.75
C GLN A 28 30.27 -3.55 -4.09
N GLN A 29 30.65 -4.60 -4.81
CA GLN A 29 30.73 -5.96 -4.25
C GLN A 29 31.81 -6.04 -3.16
N ILE A 30 33.00 -5.48 -3.41
CA ILE A 30 34.11 -5.43 -2.43
C ILE A 30 33.70 -4.61 -1.19
N TYR A 31 33.04 -3.46 -1.39
CA TYR A 31 32.51 -2.64 -0.30
C TYR A 31 31.50 -3.42 0.55
N LEU A 32 30.52 -4.08 -0.06
CA LEU A 32 29.49 -4.84 0.65
C LEU A 32 30.08 -6.03 1.42
N MET A 33 31.03 -6.74 0.82
CA MET A 33 31.75 -7.84 1.45
C MET A 33 32.45 -7.37 2.74
N LEU A 34 33.28 -6.33 2.64
CA LEU A 34 34.02 -5.80 3.78
C LEU A 34 33.10 -5.19 4.84
N ARG A 35 32.08 -4.43 4.42
CA ARG A 35 31.09 -3.88 5.34
C ARG A 35 30.36 -4.97 6.10
N THR A 36 29.93 -6.03 5.42
CA THR A 36 29.23 -7.16 6.06
C THR A 36 30.13 -7.85 7.08
N ALA A 37 31.40 -8.07 6.74
CA ALA A 37 32.37 -8.68 7.65
C ALA A 37 32.68 -7.80 8.87
N ILE A 38 32.72 -6.47 8.70
CA ILE A 38 32.88 -5.52 9.82
C ILE A 38 31.63 -5.51 10.71
N VAL A 39 30.44 -5.44 10.11
CA VAL A 39 29.16 -5.38 10.84
C VAL A 39 28.84 -6.68 11.58
N SER A 40 29.15 -7.84 10.99
CA SER A 40 28.96 -9.15 11.62
C SER A 40 30.02 -9.47 12.69
N ASN A 41 30.95 -8.54 12.94
CA ASN A 41 32.09 -8.68 13.84
C ASN A 41 33.06 -9.83 13.45
N ALA A 42 33.00 -10.31 12.20
CA ALA A 42 33.99 -11.22 11.62
C ALA A 42 35.35 -10.51 11.47
N LEU A 43 35.34 -9.21 11.17
CA LEU A 43 36.48 -8.31 11.29
C LEU A 43 36.31 -7.44 12.54
N SER A 44 37.00 -7.80 13.62
CA SER A 44 36.85 -7.11 14.90
C SER A 44 37.31 -5.64 14.83
N PRO A 45 36.68 -4.72 15.59
CA PRO A 45 37.15 -3.36 15.75
C PRO A 45 38.64 -3.28 16.12
N GLY A 46 39.37 -2.35 15.49
CA GLY A 46 40.82 -2.21 15.67
C GLY A 46 41.68 -3.24 14.91
N SER A 47 41.06 -4.20 14.20
CA SER A 47 41.81 -5.13 13.35
C SER A 47 42.40 -4.42 12.12
N ARG A 48 43.60 -4.83 11.72
CA ARG A 48 44.29 -4.28 10.55
C ARG A 48 43.79 -4.97 9.28
N LEU A 49 43.35 -4.18 8.32
CA LEU A 49 42.95 -4.65 6.99
C LEU A 49 44.18 -4.87 6.10
N PRO A 50 44.08 -5.76 5.08
CA PRO A 50 45.10 -5.88 4.06
C PRO A 50 45.31 -4.57 3.31
N SER A 51 46.52 -4.37 2.79
CA SER A 51 46.76 -3.25 1.88
C SER A 51 45.92 -3.40 0.61
N THR A 52 45.57 -2.28 -0.04
CA THR A 52 44.80 -2.30 -1.29
C THR A 52 45.44 -3.17 -2.38
N ARG A 53 46.78 -3.31 -2.36
CA ARG A 53 47.52 -4.19 -3.29
C ARG A 53 47.30 -5.66 -2.95
N GLN A 54 47.50 -6.05 -1.70
CA GLN A 54 47.31 -7.44 -1.24
C GLN A 54 45.87 -7.92 -1.43
N LEU A 55 44.88 -7.04 -1.25
CA LEU A 55 43.48 -7.40 -1.44
C LEU A 55 43.12 -7.51 -2.93
N ALA A 56 43.67 -6.64 -3.79
CA ALA A 56 43.50 -6.72 -5.23
C ALA A 56 44.10 -8.01 -5.81
N ASP A 57 45.33 -8.34 -5.41
CA ASP A 57 46.04 -9.55 -5.87
C ASP A 57 45.32 -10.84 -5.46
N ARG A 58 44.65 -10.83 -4.29
CA ARG A 58 43.96 -12.02 -3.77
C ARG A 58 42.58 -12.24 -4.40
N LEU A 59 41.87 -11.16 -4.71
CA LEU A 59 40.55 -11.21 -5.32
C LEU A 59 40.61 -11.26 -6.85
N ASP A 60 41.82 -11.18 -7.44
CA ASP A 60 42.06 -11.07 -8.87
C ASP A 60 41.28 -9.93 -9.53
N VAL A 61 41.29 -8.75 -8.88
CA VAL A 61 40.58 -7.55 -9.34
C VAL A 61 41.51 -6.35 -9.50
N SER A 62 41.04 -5.35 -10.25
CA SER A 62 41.73 -4.06 -10.37
C SER A 62 41.94 -3.40 -9.00
N ARG A 63 43.16 -2.93 -8.76
CA ARG A 63 43.50 -2.11 -7.58
C ARG A 63 42.60 -0.89 -7.44
N THR A 64 42.13 -0.31 -8.55
CA THR A 64 41.24 0.85 -8.55
C THR A 64 39.91 0.52 -7.87
N SER A 65 39.33 -0.65 -8.14
CA SER A 65 38.06 -1.09 -7.53
C SER A 65 38.18 -1.28 -6.01
N VAL A 66 39.32 -1.82 -5.55
CA VAL A 66 39.59 -1.96 -4.11
C VAL A 66 39.79 -0.60 -3.44
N LEU A 67 40.49 0.32 -4.10
CA LEU A 67 40.73 1.65 -3.58
C LEU A 67 39.42 2.43 -3.41
N THR A 68 38.53 2.39 -4.42
CA THR A 68 37.20 3.02 -4.34
C THR A 68 36.33 2.41 -3.24
N ALA A 69 36.39 1.09 -3.04
CA ALA A 69 35.69 0.44 -1.93
C ALA A 69 36.21 0.90 -0.55
N TYR A 70 37.54 1.06 -0.41
CA TYR A 70 38.16 1.56 0.83
C TYR A 70 37.81 3.02 1.08
N GLU A 71 37.82 3.87 0.05
CA GLU A 71 37.41 5.28 0.16
C GLU A 71 35.97 5.40 0.66
N GLN A 72 35.06 4.58 0.13
CA GLN A 72 33.67 4.54 0.59
C GLN A 72 33.55 4.10 2.06
N LEU A 73 34.28 3.06 2.47
CA LEU A 73 34.29 2.59 3.87
C LEU A 73 34.89 3.63 4.83
N ILE A 74 35.86 4.42 4.38
CA ILE A 74 36.43 5.54 5.15
C ILE A 74 35.39 6.66 5.27
N ALA A 75 34.73 7.03 4.16
CA ALA A 75 33.72 8.09 4.14
C ALA A 75 32.53 7.79 5.07
N GLU A 76 32.16 6.51 5.18
CA GLU A 76 31.09 6.04 6.07
C GLU A 76 31.56 5.69 7.50
N GLY A 77 32.86 5.81 7.78
CA GLY A 77 33.42 5.62 9.13
C GLY A 77 33.60 4.15 9.57
N TYR A 78 33.46 3.18 8.66
CA TYR A 78 33.69 1.76 8.97
C TYR A 78 35.19 1.45 9.20
N ILE A 79 36.08 2.18 8.52
CA ILE A 79 37.53 1.99 8.61
C ILE A 79 38.23 3.34 8.71
N ALA A 80 39.36 3.38 9.40
CA ALA A 80 40.20 4.56 9.54
C ALA A 80 41.60 4.27 8.95
N GLY A 81 42.08 5.17 8.10
CA GLY A 81 43.45 5.16 7.61
C GLY A 81 44.35 5.98 8.53
N GLN A 82 45.44 5.38 9.02
CA GLN A 82 46.48 6.10 9.76
C GLN A 82 47.74 6.18 8.89
N ALA A 83 48.16 7.40 8.55
CA ALA A 83 49.30 7.65 7.68
C ALA A 83 50.55 6.89 8.17
N GLY A 84 51.11 6.02 7.32
CA GLY A 84 52.30 5.20 7.62
C GLY A 84 52.07 3.92 8.44
N SER A 85 50.89 3.71 9.03
CA SER A 85 50.59 2.55 9.89
C SER A 85 49.66 1.51 9.25
N GLY A 86 48.82 1.92 8.30
CA GLY A 86 47.89 1.04 7.58
C GLY A 86 46.42 1.44 7.78
N THR A 87 45.52 0.58 7.32
CA THR A 87 44.07 0.78 7.44
C THR A 87 43.51 -0.17 8.51
N TYR A 88 42.70 0.37 9.41
CA TYR A 88 42.16 -0.36 10.56
C TYR A 88 40.64 -0.23 10.59
N VAL A 89 39.95 -1.26 11.09
CA VAL A 89 38.51 -1.18 11.36
C VAL A 89 38.27 -0.19 12.49
N SER A 90 37.34 0.74 12.31
CA SER A 90 37.03 1.77 13.30
C SER A 90 36.54 1.15 14.62
N HIS A 91 36.72 1.84 15.74
CA HIS A 91 36.10 1.46 17.02
C HIS A 91 34.67 1.99 17.14
N ASP A 92 34.37 3.07 16.41
CA ASP A 92 33.07 3.73 16.34
C ASP A 92 32.31 3.33 15.07
N VAL A 93 32.49 2.09 14.60
CA VAL A 93 31.59 1.56 13.56
C VAL A 93 30.18 1.66 14.15
N PRO A 94 29.20 2.23 13.43
CA PRO A 94 27.81 2.07 13.81
C PRO A 94 27.60 0.57 13.90
N GLN A 95 27.54 0.02 15.12
CA GLN A 95 27.07 -1.34 15.30
C GLN A 95 25.70 -1.28 14.65
N ALA A 96 25.59 -1.78 13.41
CA ALA A 96 24.31 -1.96 12.77
C ALA A 96 23.62 -2.85 13.76
N MET A 97 22.68 -2.23 14.50
CA MET A 97 22.14 -2.71 15.77
C MET A 97 22.36 -4.18 15.77
N ALA A 98 23.39 -4.65 16.48
CA ALA A 98 23.69 -6.08 16.46
C ALA A 98 22.32 -6.67 16.67
N VAL A 99 21.84 -7.44 15.69
CA VAL A 99 20.71 -8.29 15.94
C VAL A 99 21.33 -9.33 16.86
N ALA A 100 21.65 -8.93 18.09
CA ALA A 100 21.14 -9.58 19.25
C ALA A 100 19.74 -9.99 18.81
N THR A 101 19.65 -11.22 18.32
CA THR A 101 18.67 -12.14 18.82
C THR A 101 18.54 -11.73 20.27
N PRO A 102 17.46 -11.01 20.63
CA PRO A 102 17.32 -10.56 21.99
C PRO A 102 17.63 -11.80 22.82
N PRO A 103 18.36 -11.71 23.96
CA PRO A 103 18.27 -12.79 24.92
C PRO A 103 16.78 -13.13 24.97
N ALA A 104 16.42 -14.40 25.04
CA ALA A 104 15.03 -14.77 25.23
C ALA A 104 14.53 -14.25 26.62
N ALA A 105 14.86 -13.01 27.04
CA ALA A 105 13.87 -12.02 27.39
C ALA A 105 12.64 -12.31 26.55
N THR A 106 11.79 -13.13 27.18
CA THR A 106 10.36 -13.15 27.01
C THR A 106 10.00 -11.88 26.27
N LEU A 107 9.76 -12.01 24.96
CA LEU A 107 8.95 -11.04 24.25
C LEU A 107 7.78 -10.91 25.19
N ARG A 108 7.74 -9.83 25.98
CA ARG A 108 6.71 -9.64 27.00
C ARG A 108 5.50 -9.39 26.14
N LYS A 109 4.85 -10.48 25.68
CA LYS A 109 4.02 -10.61 24.47
C LYS A 109 3.50 -9.22 24.24
N ALA A 110 4.11 -8.43 23.35
CA ALA A 110 3.80 -7.00 23.25
C ALA A 110 2.28 -6.96 23.22
N SER A 111 1.62 -6.49 24.31
CA SER A 111 0.31 -7.03 24.72
C SER A 111 -0.51 -7.06 23.47
N ARG A 112 -0.78 -8.25 22.89
CA ARG A 112 -1.20 -8.35 21.48
C ARG A 112 -2.37 -7.40 21.39
N ARG A 113 -2.16 -6.21 20.82
CA ARG A 113 -3.17 -5.18 20.85
C ARG A 113 -4.19 -5.76 19.91
N THR A 114 -5.24 -6.33 20.49
CA THR A 114 -6.30 -6.92 19.71
C THR A 114 -6.93 -5.77 18.96
N LEU A 115 -7.31 -6.04 17.71
CA LEU A 115 -8.10 -5.06 17.00
C LEU A 115 -9.35 -4.75 17.81
N SER A 116 -9.80 -3.50 17.71
CA SER A 116 -11.13 -3.12 18.18
C SER A 116 -12.17 -4.03 17.54
N GLN A 117 -13.35 -4.15 18.15
CA GLN A 117 -14.44 -4.92 17.56
C GLN A 117 -14.74 -4.49 16.11
N ALA A 118 -14.64 -3.19 15.81
CA ALA A 118 -14.75 -2.67 14.45
C ALA A 118 -13.63 -3.22 13.54
N GLY A 119 -12.36 -3.13 13.98
CA GLY A 119 -11.23 -3.67 13.21
C GLY A 119 -11.33 -5.18 12.97
N GLN A 120 -11.85 -5.95 13.93
CA GLN A 120 -12.12 -7.38 13.77
C GLN A 120 -13.18 -7.65 12.70
N ARG A 121 -14.26 -6.84 12.65
CA ARG A 121 -15.29 -6.97 11.61
C ARG A 121 -14.75 -6.64 10.22
N TYR A 122 -13.95 -5.58 10.08
CA TYR A 122 -13.28 -5.26 8.80
C TYR A 122 -12.34 -6.39 8.35
N MET A 123 -11.55 -6.97 9.27
CA MET A 123 -10.70 -8.12 8.94
C MET A 123 -11.49 -9.33 8.46
N ALA A 124 -12.64 -9.63 9.08
CA ALA A 124 -13.44 -10.81 8.76
C ALA A 124 -14.04 -10.78 7.34
N VAL A 125 -14.15 -9.59 6.74
CA VAL A 125 -14.72 -9.39 5.40
C VAL A 125 -13.75 -8.80 4.40
N SER A 126 -12.48 -8.66 4.80
CA SER A 126 -11.40 -8.24 3.91
C SER A 126 -11.13 -9.32 2.88
N THR A 127 -11.76 -9.21 1.73
CA THR A 127 -11.47 -10.02 0.55
C THR A 127 -10.52 -9.28 -0.37
N ASP A 128 -9.54 -9.98 -0.93
CA ASP A 128 -8.72 -9.44 -2.00
C ASP A 128 -9.58 -9.25 -3.25
N LEU A 129 -9.92 -7.98 -3.53
CA LEU A 129 -10.66 -7.56 -4.72
C LEU A 129 -9.71 -7.00 -5.80
N THR A 130 -8.41 -7.33 -5.73
CA THR A 130 -7.46 -6.90 -6.76
C THR A 130 -7.91 -7.38 -8.14
N VAL A 131 -8.22 -6.41 -8.99
CA VAL A 131 -8.52 -6.67 -10.39
C VAL A 131 -7.20 -6.60 -11.14
N THR A 132 -6.71 -7.76 -11.60
CA THR A 132 -5.59 -7.81 -12.54
C THR A 132 -6.13 -7.60 -13.95
N GLU A 133 -5.53 -6.67 -14.70
CA GLU A 133 -6.00 -6.16 -16.00
C GLU A 133 -6.08 -7.22 -17.13
N HIS A 134 -5.80 -8.49 -16.85
CA HIS A 134 -5.63 -9.54 -17.85
C HIS A 134 -6.68 -10.66 -17.80
N LEU A 135 -7.72 -10.53 -16.99
CA LEU A 135 -8.79 -11.52 -16.95
C LEU A 135 -9.87 -11.23 -18.01
N ALA A 136 -9.94 -12.06 -19.04
CA ALA A 136 -11.07 -12.06 -19.96
C ALA A 136 -12.39 -12.22 -19.18
N PHE A 137 -13.40 -11.39 -19.51
CA PHE A 137 -14.69 -11.34 -18.82
C PHE A 137 -14.65 -10.85 -17.35
N GLY A 138 -13.56 -10.19 -16.93
CA GLY A 138 -13.50 -9.50 -15.64
C GLY A 138 -14.50 -8.34 -15.57
N THR A 139 -15.37 -8.33 -14.55
CA THR A 139 -16.46 -7.35 -14.39
C THR A 139 -16.06 -6.08 -13.60
N GLY A 140 -14.76 -5.79 -13.50
CA GLY A 140 -14.21 -4.73 -12.64
C GLY A 140 -13.46 -3.60 -13.34
N CYS A 141 -13.30 -3.65 -14.66
CA CYS A 141 -12.58 -2.62 -15.42
C CYS A 141 -13.49 -1.98 -16.46
N CYS A 142 -13.49 -0.64 -16.53
CA CYS A 142 -14.05 0.08 -17.65
C CYS A 142 -12.96 0.30 -18.70
N SER A 143 -13.27 0.07 -19.98
CA SER A 143 -12.39 0.53 -21.06
C SER A 143 -12.50 2.05 -21.19
N ILE A 144 -11.37 2.71 -21.40
CA ILE A 144 -11.30 4.13 -21.73
C ILE A 144 -10.73 4.27 -23.14
N ASP A 145 -11.42 5.00 -24.00
CA ASP A 145 -10.99 5.19 -25.38
C ASP A 145 -9.87 6.25 -25.47
N ALA A 146 -9.11 6.21 -26.56
CA ALA A 146 -7.96 7.08 -26.76
C ALA A 146 -8.32 8.58 -26.78
N VAL A 147 -9.51 8.94 -27.26
CA VAL A 147 -9.96 10.34 -27.32
C VAL A 147 -10.23 10.85 -25.91
N THR A 148 -10.88 10.05 -25.06
CA THR A 148 -11.11 10.38 -23.66
C THR A 148 -9.80 10.51 -22.88
N VAL A 149 -8.84 9.59 -23.09
CA VAL A 149 -7.51 9.68 -22.45
C VAL A 149 -6.80 10.98 -22.82
N GLU A 150 -6.82 11.35 -24.11
CA GLU A 150 -6.15 12.58 -24.56
C GLU A 150 -6.86 13.84 -24.05
N GLY A 151 -8.19 13.82 -23.98
CA GLY A 151 -8.98 14.86 -23.35
C GLY A 151 -8.59 15.08 -21.89
N TRP A 152 -8.47 13.99 -21.11
CA TRP A 152 -8.02 14.04 -19.72
C TRP A 152 -6.61 14.61 -19.58
N ARG A 153 -5.66 14.15 -20.41
CA ARG A 153 -4.28 14.69 -20.39
C ARG A 153 -4.26 16.19 -20.62
N ARG A 154 -4.99 16.66 -21.64
CA ARG A 154 -5.06 18.08 -21.99
C ARG A 154 -5.63 18.93 -20.86
N ILE A 155 -6.75 18.51 -20.27
CA ILE A 155 -7.42 19.24 -19.18
C ILE A 155 -6.55 19.24 -17.92
N SER A 156 -6.01 18.09 -17.51
CA SER A 156 -5.12 18.00 -16.34
C SER A 156 -3.88 18.89 -16.48
N ALA A 157 -3.27 18.93 -17.67
CA ALA A 157 -2.14 19.82 -17.93
C ALA A 157 -2.51 21.31 -17.93
N GLN A 158 -3.75 21.65 -18.32
CA GLN A 158 -4.25 23.02 -18.23
C GLN A 158 -4.46 23.46 -16.79
N GLU A 159 -5.10 22.61 -15.97
CA GLU A 159 -5.36 22.92 -14.55
C GLU A 159 -4.08 22.94 -13.71
N MET A 160 -3.13 22.05 -13.99
CA MET A 160 -1.82 22.06 -13.30
C MET A 160 -1.04 23.36 -13.51
N ARG A 161 -1.24 24.05 -14.64
CA ARG A 161 -0.62 25.37 -14.90
C ARG A 161 -1.24 26.51 -14.08
N ARG A 162 -2.47 26.35 -13.59
CA ARG A 162 -3.20 27.32 -12.76
C ARG A 162 -3.05 27.06 -11.27
N PHE A 163 -2.47 25.91 -10.94
CA PHE A 163 -2.35 25.41 -9.58
C PHE A 163 -1.44 26.32 -8.74
N ASN A 164 -1.92 26.72 -7.58
CA ASN A 164 -1.18 27.58 -6.65
C ASN A 164 -1.14 26.95 -5.24
N PRO A 165 -0.29 27.46 -4.32
CA PRO A 165 -0.14 26.87 -3.00
C PRO A 165 -1.43 26.80 -2.16
N VAL A 166 -2.43 27.67 -2.41
CA VAL A 166 -3.72 27.61 -1.71
C VAL A 166 -4.50 26.36 -2.10
N ASN A 167 -4.33 25.86 -3.33
CA ASN A 167 -4.94 24.59 -3.78
C ASN A 167 -4.34 23.35 -3.08
N LEU A 168 -3.18 23.48 -2.45
CA LEU A 168 -2.54 22.42 -1.65
C LEU A 168 -2.98 22.43 -0.19
N GLY A 169 -3.77 23.43 0.22
CA GLY A 169 -4.31 23.51 1.57
C GLY A 169 -5.51 22.59 1.79
N TYR A 170 -6.05 22.63 3.01
CA TYR A 170 -7.34 22.01 3.30
C TYR A 170 -8.44 22.78 2.57
N ALA A 171 -9.20 22.07 1.74
CA ALA A 171 -10.38 22.60 1.04
C ALA A 171 -11.67 22.22 1.78
N ASP A 172 -12.80 22.60 1.21
CA ASP A 172 -14.12 22.13 1.65
C ASP A 172 -14.14 20.59 1.72
N PRO A 173 -14.46 19.98 2.88
CA PRO A 173 -14.46 18.52 3.04
C PRO A 173 -15.49 17.81 2.16
N THR A 174 -16.48 18.53 1.61
CA THR A 174 -17.46 17.99 0.66
C THR A 174 -16.97 18.02 -0.79
N GLY A 175 -15.81 18.65 -1.05
CA GLY A 175 -15.24 18.86 -2.37
C GLY A 175 -15.52 20.26 -2.92
N GLU A 176 -14.84 20.59 -4.02
CA GLU A 176 -14.91 21.91 -4.64
C GLU A 176 -16.33 22.24 -5.12
N TYR A 177 -16.84 23.41 -4.73
CA TYR A 177 -18.20 23.85 -5.07
C TYR A 177 -18.45 23.87 -6.58
N ALA A 178 -17.49 24.36 -7.37
CA ALA A 178 -17.62 24.41 -8.83
C ALA A 178 -17.84 23.01 -9.43
N LEU A 179 -17.10 22.01 -8.96
CA LEU A 179 -17.28 20.61 -9.35
C LEU A 179 -18.64 20.08 -8.90
N ARG A 180 -19.04 20.33 -7.65
CA ARG A 180 -20.37 19.92 -7.13
C ARG A 180 -21.51 20.50 -7.97
N ASN A 181 -21.40 21.77 -8.37
CA ASN A 181 -22.38 22.44 -9.22
C ASN A 181 -22.50 21.80 -10.62
N GLU A 182 -21.37 21.46 -11.25
CA GLU A 182 -21.39 20.74 -12.54
C GLU A 182 -21.95 19.32 -12.41
N VAL A 183 -21.61 18.61 -11.34
CA VAL A 183 -22.16 17.27 -11.07
C VAL A 183 -23.68 17.34 -10.85
N ALA A 184 -24.19 18.33 -10.12
CA ALA A 184 -25.63 18.53 -9.92
C ALA A 184 -26.38 18.72 -11.25
N GLN A 185 -25.82 19.58 -12.13
CA GLN A 185 -26.37 19.83 -13.46
C GLN A 185 -26.36 18.54 -14.32
N TYR A 186 -25.25 17.81 -14.32
CA TYR A 186 -25.13 16.54 -15.04
C TYR A 186 -26.14 15.50 -14.54
N LEU A 187 -26.27 15.33 -13.23
CA LEU A 187 -27.21 14.36 -12.62
C LEU A 187 -28.67 14.68 -12.95
N ARG A 188 -29.02 15.97 -12.96
CA ARG A 188 -30.35 16.43 -13.36
C ARG A 188 -30.64 16.08 -14.83
N ALA A 189 -29.71 16.36 -15.73
CA ALA A 189 -29.87 16.12 -17.16
C ALA A 189 -29.82 14.62 -17.53
N ALA A 190 -28.87 13.88 -16.99
CA ALA A 190 -28.56 12.51 -17.42
C ALA A 190 -29.32 11.43 -16.62
N ARG A 191 -29.78 11.75 -15.41
CA ARG A 191 -30.37 10.77 -14.47
C ARG A 191 -31.67 11.23 -13.81
N ALA A 192 -32.18 12.41 -14.15
CA ALA A 192 -33.37 13.02 -13.53
C ALA A 192 -33.29 13.11 -12.00
N VAL A 193 -32.08 13.15 -11.44
CA VAL A 193 -31.87 13.32 -10.01
C VAL A 193 -31.93 14.82 -9.70
N GLN A 194 -32.90 15.21 -8.87
CA GLN A 194 -33.03 16.57 -8.38
C GLN A 194 -32.19 16.70 -7.10
N CYS A 195 -31.09 17.44 -7.21
CA CYS A 195 -30.25 17.78 -6.07
C CYS A 195 -29.63 19.17 -6.27
N ASP A 196 -29.28 19.81 -5.16
CA ASP A 196 -28.51 21.04 -5.10
C ASP A 196 -27.04 20.73 -4.78
N PRO A 197 -26.09 21.62 -5.17
CA PRO A 197 -24.65 21.38 -4.96
C PRO A 197 -24.27 21.10 -3.50
N GLU A 198 -25.01 21.65 -2.54
CA GLU A 198 -24.85 21.45 -1.08
C GLU A 198 -25.18 20.02 -0.63
N GLN A 199 -25.91 19.25 -1.44
CA GLN A 199 -26.28 17.86 -1.16
C GLN A 199 -25.30 16.85 -1.77
N ILE A 200 -24.22 17.31 -2.41
CA ILE A 200 -23.24 16.48 -3.09
C ILE A 200 -21.94 16.45 -2.28
N ILE A 201 -21.39 15.25 -2.09
CA ILE A 201 -20.07 15.04 -1.50
C ILE A 201 -19.21 14.31 -2.55
N ILE A 202 -18.07 14.89 -2.89
CA ILE A 202 -17.11 14.29 -3.83
C ILE A 202 -16.20 13.34 -3.05
N LEU A 203 -16.10 12.09 -3.53
CA LEU A 203 -15.34 11.01 -2.90
C LEU A 203 -14.50 10.27 -3.94
N SER A 204 -13.49 9.52 -3.48
CA SER A 204 -12.57 8.78 -4.33
C SER A 204 -13.17 7.51 -4.95
N GLY A 205 -14.40 7.14 -4.58
CA GLY A 205 -15.11 6.03 -5.20
C GLY A 205 -16.37 5.58 -4.47
N ALA A 206 -17.13 4.68 -5.10
CA ALA A 206 -18.40 4.18 -4.59
C ALA A 206 -18.26 3.45 -3.24
N GLN A 207 -17.19 2.68 -3.03
CA GLN A 207 -16.95 2.00 -1.76
C GLN A 207 -16.73 2.98 -0.60
N GLN A 208 -16.04 4.08 -0.84
CA GLN A 208 -15.89 5.14 0.16
C GLN A 208 -17.23 5.81 0.46
N ALA A 209 -18.06 6.04 -0.56
CA ALA A 209 -19.41 6.60 -0.39
C ALA A 209 -20.30 5.68 0.45
N ILE A 210 -20.26 4.38 0.18
CA ILE A 210 -20.98 3.38 0.98
C ILE A 210 -20.48 3.37 2.41
N ASP A 211 -19.17 3.26 2.64
CA ASP A 211 -18.57 3.25 3.99
C ASP A 211 -18.93 4.50 4.79
N LEU A 212 -18.81 5.69 4.20
CA LEU A 212 -19.18 6.96 4.85
C LEU A 212 -20.68 7.00 5.18
N SER A 213 -21.53 6.58 4.25
CA SER A 213 -22.98 6.52 4.46
C SER A 213 -23.35 5.60 5.62
N LEU A 214 -22.74 4.41 5.67
CA LEU A 214 -22.99 3.44 6.74
C LEU A 214 -22.54 3.95 8.09
N ARG A 215 -21.34 4.54 8.19
CA ARG A 215 -20.83 5.12 9.45
C ARG A 215 -21.68 6.28 9.97
N THR A 216 -22.42 6.94 9.09
CA THR A 216 -23.24 8.11 9.44
C THR A 216 -24.69 7.73 9.75
N LEU A 217 -25.23 6.71 9.08
CA LEU A 217 -26.68 6.41 9.10
C LEU A 217 -27.06 5.13 9.85
N ILE A 218 -26.10 4.26 10.14
CA ILE A 218 -26.32 2.90 10.65
C ILE A 218 -25.56 2.68 11.96
N ASP A 219 -26.28 2.24 12.99
CA ASP A 219 -25.69 1.77 14.23
C ASP A 219 -25.43 0.26 14.18
N PRO A 220 -24.40 -0.26 14.91
CA PRO A 220 -24.20 -1.69 15.04
C PRO A 220 -25.46 -2.40 15.56
N GLY A 221 -25.91 -3.42 14.84
CA GLY A 221 -27.14 -4.18 15.13
C GLY A 221 -28.37 -3.73 14.35
N ASP A 222 -28.34 -2.57 13.69
CA ASP A 222 -29.45 -2.09 12.88
C ASP A 222 -29.78 -3.07 11.74
N PRO A 223 -31.06 -3.44 11.54
CA PRO A 223 -31.47 -4.29 10.43
C PRO A 223 -31.38 -3.52 9.11
N VAL A 224 -30.71 -4.09 8.11
CA VAL A 224 -30.57 -3.51 6.77
C VAL A 224 -30.98 -4.54 5.71
N TRP A 225 -31.93 -4.18 4.85
CA TRP A 225 -32.32 -5.01 3.72
C TRP A 225 -31.24 -5.00 2.64
N VAL A 226 -30.91 -6.18 2.12
CA VAL A 226 -29.97 -6.36 1.02
C VAL A 226 -30.54 -7.32 -0.01
N GLU A 227 -30.29 -7.06 -1.30
CA GLU A 227 -30.63 -7.97 -2.38
C GLU A 227 -29.96 -9.34 -2.21
N ASP A 228 -30.71 -10.41 -2.50
CA ASP A 228 -30.21 -11.79 -2.53
C ASP A 228 -30.68 -12.51 -3.82
N PRO A 229 -29.77 -12.79 -4.78
CA PRO A 229 -28.34 -12.48 -4.79
C PRO A 229 -28.05 -10.97 -4.93
N GLY A 230 -26.92 -10.50 -4.39
CA GLY A 230 -26.56 -9.07 -4.36
C GLY A 230 -25.05 -8.79 -4.47
N TYR A 231 -24.67 -7.50 -4.38
CA TYR A 231 -23.29 -7.05 -4.55
C TYR A 231 -22.41 -7.35 -3.32
N MET A 232 -21.37 -8.17 -3.51
CA MET A 232 -20.52 -8.68 -2.42
C MET A 232 -19.79 -7.58 -1.64
N ALA A 233 -19.32 -6.52 -2.30
CA ALA A 233 -18.58 -5.47 -1.63
C ALA A 233 -19.48 -4.64 -0.70
N THR A 234 -20.74 -4.40 -1.07
CA THR A 234 -21.73 -3.81 -0.14
C THR A 234 -21.98 -4.73 1.05
N ARG A 235 -22.14 -6.03 0.81
CA ARG A 235 -22.32 -7.01 1.89
C ARG A 235 -21.16 -6.94 2.90
N ALA A 236 -19.93 -6.87 2.40
CA ALA A 236 -18.73 -6.68 3.23
C ALA A 236 -18.78 -5.37 4.02
N ALA A 237 -19.10 -4.25 3.38
CA ALA A 237 -19.19 -2.95 4.05
C ALA A 237 -20.24 -2.92 5.18
N LEU A 238 -21.40 -3.53 4.96
CA LEU A 238 -22.47 -3.65 5.96
C LEU A 238 -22.06 -4.50 7.16
N ILE A 239 -21.41 -5.64 6.91
CA ILE A 239 -20.88 -6.49 7.99
C ILE A 239 -19.79 -5.74 8.77
N ALA A 240 -18.91 -5.01 8.09
CA ALA A 240 -17.87 -4.20 8.73
C ALA A 240 -18.47 -3.12 9.65
N ALA A 241 -19.51 -2.43 9.18
CA ALA A 241 -20.29 -1.48 9.97
C ALA A 241 -20.98 -2.13 11.18
N GLY A 242 -21.17 -3.45 11.15
CA GLY A 242 -21.86 -4.21 12.20
C GLY A 242 -23.37 -4.24 12.04
N ALA A 243 -23.88 -3.95 10.84
CA ALA A 243 -25.29 -4.02 10.53
C ALA A 243 -25.79 -5.48 10.59
N LYS A 244 -27.06 -5.66 10.93
CA LYS A 244 -27.75 -6.95 10.83
C LYS A 244 -28.35 -7.08 9.43
N LEU A 245 -27.67 -7.81 8.55
CA LEU A 245 -28.14 -8.00 7.18
C LEU A 245 -29.41 -8.84 7.14
N VAL A 246 -30.39 -8.38 6.37
CA VAL A 246 -31.65 -9.06 6.09
C VAL A 246 -31.69 -9.31 4.59
N PRO A 247 -31.33 -10.53 4.13
CA PRO A 247 -31.40 -10.87 2.71
C PRO A 247 -32.87 -10.89 2.27
N VAL A 248 -33.15 -10.18 1.19
CA VAL A 248 -34.48 -10.10 0.57
C VAL A 248 -34.35 -10.57 -0.88
N PRO A 249 -35.15 -11.58 -1.29
CA PRO A 249 -35.07 -12.11 -2.63
C PRO A 249 -35.42 -11.05 -3.68
N ILE A 250 -34.85 -11.23 -4.86
CA ILE A 250 -35.16 -10.41 -6.04
C ILE A 250 -35.98 -11.23 -7.05
N ASP A 251 -36.92 -10.57 -7.72
CA ASP A 251 -37.70 -11.09 -8.84
C ASP A 251 -37.41 -10.33 -10.15
N SER A 252 -38.27 -10.46 -11.16
CA SER A 252 -38.13 -9.75 -12.43
C SER A 252 -38.31 -8.23 -12.32
N ASP A 253 -39.03 -7.78 -11.28
CA ASP A 253 -39.29 -6.37 -11.01
C ASP A 253 -38.25 -5.78 -10.02
N GLY A 254 -37.47 -6.63 -9.34
CA GLY A 254 -36.37 -6.24 -8.46
C GLY A 254 -36.53 -6.77 -7.04
N LEU A 255 -36.15 -5.97 -6.04
CA LEU A 255 -36.26 -6.37 -4.63
C LEU A 255 -37.73 -6.62 -4.25
N MET A 256 -38.02 -7.81 -3.70
CA MET A 256 -39.36 -8.17 -3.24
C MET A 256 -39.69 -7.45 -1.91
N VAL A 257 -40.24 -6.23 -1.99
CA VAL A 257 -40.49 -5.36 -0.82
C VAL A 257 -41.36 -6.03 0.25
N HIS A 258 -42.38 -6.79 -0.15
CA HIS A 258 -43.27 -7.49 0.79
C HIS A 258 -42.52 -8.53 1.64
N GLU A 259 -41.54 -9.22 1.06
CA GLU A 259 -40.63 -10.13 1.80
C GLU A 259 -39.75 -9.35 2.77
N GLY A 260 -39.24 -8.18 2.36
CA GLY A 260 -38.48 -7.29 3.24
C GLY A 260 -39.29 -6.85 4.46
N ILE A 261 -40.53 -6.39 4.24
CA ILE A 261 -41.47 -5.99 5.30
C ILE A 261 -41.77 -7.16 6.24
N ALA A 262 -42.02 -8.35 5.70
CA ALA A 262 -42.31 -9.54 6.52
C ALA A 262 -41.11 -9.96 7.39
N ARG A 263 -39.88 -9.86 6.88
CA ARG A 263 -38.66 -10.28 7.57
C ARG A 263 -38.16 -9.27 8.59
N ALA A 264 -38.20 -7.98 8.25
CA ALA A 264 -37.71 -6.90 9.09
C ALA A 264 -38.45 -5.59 8.79
N PRO A 265 -39.66 -5.40 9.34
CA PRO A 265 -40.49 -4.21 9.08
C PRO A 265 -39.87 -2.91 9.63
N LYS A 266 -38.92 -3.02 10.55
CA LYS A 266 -38.20 -1.90 11.16
C LYS A 266 -36.77 -1.75 10.63
N ALA A 267 -36.50 -2.20 9.40
CA ALA A 267 -35.20 -2.01 8.77
C ALA A 267 -34.85 -0.53 8.69
N ARG A 268 -33.61 -0.19 9.07
CA ARG A 268 -33.08 1.18 9.10
C ARG A 268 -32.78 1.69 7.70
N ALA A 269 -32.33 0.80 6.81
CA ALA A 269 -31.99 1.12 5.44
C ALA A 269 -32.21 -0.08 4.53
N VAL A 270 -32.20 0.20 3.23
CA VAL A 270 -32.19 -0.80 2.16
C VAL A 270 -31.07 -0.47 1.19
N PHE A 271 -30.32 -1.48 0.76
CA PHE A 271 -29.38 -1.35 -0.34
C PHE A 271 -29.92 -2.09 -1.58
N VAL A 272 -30.13 -1.36 -2.67
CA VAL A 272 -30.66 -1.88 -3.94
C VAL A 272 -29.82 -1.42 -5.14
N THR A 273 -29.82 -2.22 -6.20
CA THR A 273 -29.19 -1.91 -7.49
C THR A 273 -30.23 -1.86 -8.61
N PRO A 274 -31.07 -0.80 -8.67
CA PRO A 274 -32.30 -0.78 -9.46
C PRO A 274 -32.10 -0.80 -10.98
N ARG A 275 -30.87 -0.62 -11.48
CA ARG A 275 -30.57 -0.65 -12.92
C ARG A 275 -29.85 -1.91 -13.40
N THR A 276 -29.30 -2.71 -12.48
CA THR A 276 -28.29 -3.73 -12.82
C THR A 276 -28.40 -5.03 -12.02
N SER A 277 -29.56 -5.33 -11.42
CA SER A 277 -29.89 -6.73 -11.08
C SER A 277 -29.66 -7.57 -12.34
N SER A 278 -28.78 -8.57 -12.22
CA SER A 278 -27.99 -9.18 -13.30
C SER A 278 -28.82 -9.94 -14.36
N ARG A 279 -29.55 -9.21 -15.19
CA ARG A 279 -30.05 -9.60 -16.52
C ARG A 279 -29.99 -8.38 -17.45
N PRO A 280 -29.70 -8.56 -18.76
CA PRO A 280 -29.55 -7.45 -19.67
C PRO A 280 -30.88 -6.71 -19.86
N ALA A 281 -30.85 -5.41 -19.58
CA ALA A 281 -31.80 -4.38 -19.99
C ALA A 281 -33.26 -4.53 -19.51
N ARG A 282 -33.56 -4.04 -18.31
CA ARG A 282 -34.82 -3.31 -18.02
C ARG A 282 -34.68 -2.48 -16.74
N SER A 283 -35.01 -1.20 -16.82
CA SER A 283 -35.23 -0.32 -15.67
C SER A 283 -36.51 -0.72 -14.93
N TRP A 284 -36.54 -0.61 -13.60
CA TRP A 284 -37.72 -0.91 -12.79
C TRP A 284 -38.94 -0.09 -13.26
N PRO A 285 -40.13 -0.69 -13.38
CA PRO A 285 -41.36 0.06 -13.59
C PRO A 285 -41.74 0.81 -12.30
N CYS A 286 -41.89 2.13 -12.38
CA CYS A 286 -42.53 2.90 -11.32
C CYS A 286 -44.02 2.52 -11.29
N ARG A 287 -44.44 1.66 -10.36
CA ARG A 287 -45.86 1.49 -10.04
C ARG A 287 -46.26 2.66 -9.13
N ALA A 288 -46.97 3.63 -9.70
CA ALA A 288 -47.67 4.63 -8.89
C ALA A 288 -48.63 3.87 -7.97
N GLY A 289 -48.44 4.01 -6.65
CA GLY A 289 -49.32 3.39 -5.67
C GLY A 289 -50.75 3.86 -5.88
N SER A 290 -51.66 2.92 -6.16
CA SER A 290 -53.08 3.14 -5.95
C SER A 290 -53.30 3.23 -4.43
N THR A 291 -53.73 4.41 -3.99
CA THR A 291 -54.37 4.67 -2.70
C THR A 291 -55.42 3.63 -2.34
#